data_AF-A0A2P6W8B6-F1
#
_entry.id   AF-A0A2P6W8B6-F1
#
_cell.length_a   1.000
_cell.length_b   1.000
_cell.length_c   1.000
_cell.angle_alpha   90.00
_cell.angle_beta   90.00
_cell.angle_gamma   90.00
#
_symmetry.space_group_name_H-M   'P 1'
#
loop_
_entity.id
_entity.type
_entity.pdbx_description
1 polymer ?
#
loop_
_entity_poly.entity_id
_entity_poly.type
_entity_poly.pdbx_seq_one_letter_code
_entity_poly.pdbx_strand_id
1 'polypeptide(L)'
;KEIELYKNLGKYLGDDIDIVVMNKASNLINYNIISDGKIVHCSSPDKKAEIESSILRSYLDMKYYQDRHVEERLQRFAEKGLA
;
A
#
# COMPACT_ATOMS: atom_id res chain seq x y z
N LYS A 1 22.53 -3.08 -1.70
CA LYS A 1 21.50 -2.99 -2.76
C LYS A 1 20.50 -1.86 -2.49
N GLU A 2 19.67 -1.91 -1.43
CA GLU A 2 18.74 -0.78 -1.11
C GLU A 2 19.49 0.54 -0.81
N ILE A 3 20.49 0.53 0.07
CA ILE A 3 21.29 1.72 0.43
C ILE A 3 21.95 2.37 -0.80
N GLU A 4 22.39 1.55 -1.76
CA GLU A 4 23.04 2.01 -2.98
C GLU A 4 22.05 2.64 -3.96
N LEU A 5 20.83 2.09 -4.04
CA LEU A 5 19.73 2.66 -4.82
C LEU A 5 19.30 4.03 -4.26
N TYR A 6 19.13 4.13 -2.94
CA TYR A 6 18.86 5.40 -2.25
C TYR A 6 19.93 6.45 -2.56
N LYS A 7 21.20 6.08 -2.40
CA LYS A 7 22.32 6.99 -2.66
C LYS A 7 22.37 7.46 -4.12
N ASN A 8 22.09 6.56 -5.06
CA ASN A 8 22.08 6.90 -6.48
C ASN A 8 20.91 7.80 -6.85
N LEU A 9 19.72 7.57 -6.32
CA LEU A 9 18.54 8.41 -6.56
C LEU A 9 18.67 9.78 -5.86
N GLY A 10 19.19 9.81 -4.63
CA GLY A 10 19.39 11.05 -3.88
C GLY A 10 20.28 12.05 -4.62
N LYS A 11 21.26 11.55 -5.39
CA LYS A 11 22.10 12.39 -6.25
C LYS A 11 21.32 13.17 -7.31
N TYR A 12 20.23 12.60 -7.85
CA TYR A 12 19.46 13.20 -8.95
C TYR A 12 18.20 13.93 -8.49
N LEU A 13 17.61 13.49 -7.39
CA LEU A 13 16.29 13.92 -6.95
C LEU A 13 16.30 14.64 -5.58
N GLY A 14 17.46 14.70 -4.90
CA GLY A 14 17.63 15.29 -3.57
C GLY A 14 17.45 14.27 -2.44
N ASP A 15 17.65 14.71 -1.20
CA ASP A 15 17.61 13.83 -0.02
C ASP A 15 16.18 13.61 0.55
N ASP A 16 15.17 14.33 0.05
CA ASP A 16 13.78 14.27 0.51
C ASP A 16 12.96 13.26 -0.31
N ILE A 17 13.34 11.98 -0.25
CA ILE A 17 12.72 10.91 -1.02
C ILE A 17 12.58 9.66 -0.18
N ASP A 18 11.35 9.15 -0.11
CA ASP A 18 11.05 7.84 0.43
C ASP A 18 10.95 6.79 -0.69
N ILE A 19 11.67 5.68 -0.53
CA ILE A 19 11.59 4.54 -1.47
C ILE A 19 10.92 3.37 -0.78
N VAL A 20 9.77 2.98 -1.34
CA VAL A 20 9.03 1.80 -0.89
C VAL A 20 9.27 0.63 -1.84
N VAL A 21 9.75 -0.49 -1.30
CA VAL A 21 9.86 -1.75 -2.04
C VAL A 21 8.54 -2.51 -1.94
N MET A 22 7.71 -2.42 -2.98
CA MET A 22 6.35 -2.98 -3.01
C MET A 22 6.28 -4.47 -2.63
N ASN A 23 7.30 -5.28 -2.98
CA ASN A 23 7.35 -6.70 -2.64
C ASN A 23 7.38 -6.99 -1.13
N LYS A 24 7.76 -6.01 -0.30
CA LYS A 24 7.82 -6.12 1.16
C LYS A 24 6.86 -5.16 1.86
N ALA A 25 6.16 -4.31 1.11
CA ALA A 25 5.24 -3.33 1.66
C ALA A 25 3.93 -3.99 2.11
N SER A 26 3.21 -3.33 3.02
CA SER A 26 1.89 -3.80 3.45
C SER A 26 0.87 -3.69 2.32
N ASN A 27 -0.21 -4.48 2.41
CA ASN A 27 -1.32 -4.42 1.45
C ASN A 27 -1.91 -3.02 1.32
N LEU A 28 -1.98 -2.28 2.43
CA LEU A 28 -2.48 -0.90 2.44
C LEU A 28 -1.58 0.05 1.63
N ILE A 29 -0.26 0.00 1.84
CA ILE A 29 0.67 0.85 1.10
C ILE A 29 0.64 0.49 -0.39
N ASN A 30 0.67 -0.79 -0.71
CA ASN A 30 0.59 -1.25 -2.10
C ASN A 30 -0.71 -0.83 -2.78
N TYR A 31 -1.85 -0.91 -2.07
CA TYR A 31 -3.14 -0.44 -2.57
C TYR A 31 -3.13 1.06 -2.86
N ASN A 32 -2.59 1.88 -1.95
CA ASN A 32 -2.49 3.33 -2.16
C ASN A 32 -1.61 3.66 -3.37
N ILE A 33 -0.50 2.94 -3.55
CA ILE A 33 0.38 3.12 -4.72
C ILE A 33 -0.36 2.85 -6.03
N ILE A 34 -1.14 1.76 -6.13
CA ILE A 34 -1.84 1.43 -7.38
C ILE A 34 -3.09 2.28 -7.60
N SER A 35 -3.68 2.84 -6.54
CA SER A 35 -4.93 3.62 -6.62
C SER A 35 -4.67 5.08 -6.98
N ASP A 36 -3.69 5.70 -6.32
CA ASP A 36 -3.42 7.14 -6.45
C ASP A 36 -2.06 7.45 -7.11
N GLY A 37 -1.21 6.44 -7.24
CA GLY A 37 0.13 6.60 -7.79
C GLY A 37 0.14 6.86 -9.29
N LYS A 38 1.21 7.52 -9.75
CA LYS A 38 1.48 7.75 -11.18
C LYS A 38 2.62 6.85 -11.63
N ILE A 39 2.39 6.16 -12.74
CA ILE A 39 3.41 5.27 -13.33
C ILE A 39 4.47 6.13 -14.02
N VAL A 40 5.71 6.04 -13.54
CA VAL A 40 6.86 6.69 -14.18
C VAL A 40 7.46 5.78 -15.27
N HIS A 41 7.41 4.47 -15.06
CA HIS A 41 7.95 3.49 -16.01
C HIS A 41 7.17 2.17 -15.94
N CYS A 42 6.90 1.57 -17.09
CA CYS A 42 6.29 0.25 -17.20
C CYS A 42 6.95 -0.52 -18.35
N SER A 43 7.53 -1.67 -18.05
CA SER A 43 8.20 -2.53 -19.04
C SER A 43 7.27 -3.57 -19.67
N SER A 44 6.18 -3.94 -18.99
CA SER A 44 5.20 -4.91 -19.47
C SER A 44 3.81 -4.58 -18.92
N PRO A 45 2.87 -4.15 -19.78
CA PRO A 45 1.50 -3.86 -19.38
C PRO A 45 0.77 -5.07 -18.79
N ASP A 46 1.02 -6.28 -19.33
CA ASP A 46 0.37 -7.51 -18.85
C ASP A 46 0.79 -7.83 -17.41
N LYS A 47 2.10 -7.82 -17.13
CA LYS A 47 2.61 -8.02 -15.76
C LYS A 47 2.11 -6.96 -14.79
N LYS A 48 1.99 -5.72 -15.25
CA LYS A 48 1.43 -4.63 -14.45
C LYS A 48 -0.02 -4.92 -14.07
N ALA A 49 -0.86 -5.32 -15.04
CA ALA A 49 -2.25 -5.67 -14.79
C ALA A 49 -2.38 -6.85 -13.80
N GLU A 50 -1.52 -7.87 -13.93
CA GLU A 50 -1.47 -9.00 -12.98
C GLU A 50 -1.12 -8.55 -11.56
N ILE A 51 -0.09 -7.70 -11.41
CA ILE A 51 0.36 -7.18 -10.10
C ILE A 51 -0.75 -6.33 -9.46
N GLU A 52 -1.32 -5.38 -10.20
CA GLU A 52 -2.39 -4.50 -9.71
C GLU A 52 -3.63 -5.31 -9.30
N SER A 53 -4.03 -6.28 -10.12
CA SER A 53 -5.15 -7.18 -9.80
C SER A 53 -4.89 -8.01 -8.55
N SER A 54 -3.65 -8.48 -8.36
CA SER A 54 -3.27 -9.23 -7.16
C SER A 54 -3.33 -8.38 -5.90
N ILE A 55 -2.77 -7.17 -5.95
CA ILE A 55 -2.78 -6.20 -4.84
C ILE A 55 -4.22 -5.81 -4.49
N LEU A 56 -5.05 -5.50 -5.49
CA LEU A 56 -6.43 -5.10 -5.30
C LEU A 56 -7.23 -6.19 -4.58
N ARG A 57 -7.12 -7.44 -5.04
CA ARG A 57 -7.78 -8.59 -4.41
C ARG A 57 -7.36 -8.74 -2.95
N SER A 58 -6.05 -8.75 -2.68
CA SER A 58 -5.53 -8.89 -1.30
C SER A 58 -5.95 -7.75 -0.39
N TYR A 59 -6.07 -6.52 -0.91
CA TYR A 59 -6.59 -5.40 -0.15
C TYR A 59 -8.09 -5.54 0.15
N LEU A 60 -8.90 -5.91 -0.83
CA LEU A 60 -10.35 -6.08 -0.64
C LEU A 60 -10.68 -7.20 0.35
N ASP A 61 -9.95 -8.32 0.27
CA ASP A 61 -10.08 -9.42 1.23
C ASP A 61 -9.79 -8.92 2.66
N MET A 62 -8.71 -8.15 2.84
CA MET A 62 -8.34 -7.58 4.13
C MET A 62 -9.36 -6.53 4.62
N LYS A 63 -9.82 -5.66 3.72
CA LYS A 63 -10.71 -4.52 4.03
C LYS A 63 -12.03 -4.99 4.62
N TYR A 64 -12.61 -6.06 4.07
CA TYR A 64 -13.85 -6.62 4.60
C TYR A 64 -13.76 -6.95 6.10
N TYR A 65 -12.70 -7.65 6.53
CA TYR A 65 -12.53 -8.01 7.93
C TYR A 65 -12.20 -6.80 8.81
N GLN A 66 -11.44 -5.84 8.28
CA GLN A 66 -11.14 -4.60 9.00
C GLN A 66 -12.40 -3.79 9.26
N ASP A 67 -13.23 -3.57 8.23
CA ASP A 67 -14.47 -2.81 8.32
C ASP A 67 -15.43 -3.47 9.32
N ARG A 68 -15.61 -4.80 9.22
CA ARG A 68 -16.40 -5.57 10.18
C ARG A 68 -15.91 -5.40 11.62
N HIS A 69 -14.60 -5.50 11.86
CA HIS A 69 -14.05 -5.33 13.21
C HIS A 69 -14.18 -3.90 13.73
N VAL A 70 -14.17 -2.91 12.85
CA VAL A 70 -14.43 -1.51 13.22
C VAL A 70 -15.89 -1.35 13.63
N GLU A 71 -16.83 -1.85 12.82
CA GLU A 71 -18.27 -1.81 13.13
C GLU A 71 -18.59 -2.47 14.48
N GLU A 72 -18.08 -3.68 14.71
CA GLU A 72 -18.26 -4.41 15.97
C GLU A 72 -17.67 -3.65 17.18
N ARG A 73 -16.58 -2.89 16.98
CA ARG A 73 -16.00 -2.05 18.03
C ARG A 73 -16.85 -0.81 18.28
N LEU A 74 -17.30 -0.13 17.23
CA LEU A 74 -18.17 1.04 17.34
C LEU A 74 -19.49 0.70 18.05
N GLN A 75 -20.10 -0.44 17.73
CA GLN A 75 -21.30 -0.90 18.43
C GLN A 75 -21.04 -1.12 19.92
N ARG A 76 -19.93 -1.78 20.27
CA ARG A 76 -19.54 -1.98 21.68
C ARG A 76 -19.29 -0.65 22.40
N PHE A 77 -18.68 0.33 21.74
CA PHE A 77 -18.49 1.65 22.32
C PHE A 77 -19.82 2.37 22.56
N ALA A 78 -20.79 2.24 21.65
CA ALA A 78 -22.12 2.82 21.83
C ALA A 78 -22.88 2.18 22.99
N GLU A 79 -22.72 0.86 23.21
CA GLU A 79 -23.40 0.12 24.27
C GLU A 79 -22.74 0.30 25.65
N LYS A 80 -21.40 0.38 25.72
CA LYS A 80 -20.64 0.25 26.98
C LYS A 80 -19.73 1.43 27.31
N GLY A 81 -19.64 2.43 26.44
CA GLY A 81 -18.68 3.53 26.57
C GLY A 81 -17.23 3.12 26.25
N LEU A 82 -16.29 4.05 26.43
CA LEU A 82 -14.85 3.78 26.34
C LEU A 82 -14.41 3.16 27.67
N ALA A 83 -14.07 1.87 27.66
CA ALA A 83 -13.38 1.19 28.76
C ALA A 83 -11.92 0.94 28.38
#